data_AF-A0A7X2IVN3-F1
#
_entry.id   AF-A0A7X2IVN3-F1
#
_cell.length_a   1.000
_cell.length_b   1.000
_cell.length_c   1.000
_cell.angle_alpha   90.00
_cell.angle_beta   90.00
_cell.angle_gamma   90.00
#
_symmetry.space_group_name_H-M   'P 1'
#
loop_
_entity.id
_entity.type
_entity.pdbx_description
1 polymer ?
#
loop_
_entity_poly.entity_id
_entity_poly.type
_entity_poly.pdbx_seq_one_letter_code
_entity_poly.pdbx_strand_id
1 'polypeptide(L)'
;MPYLRRTAALLALLASQAAYADNISLRFNFTEGRTGTAFTATHAEIGTFAVTPDVRKGAEGGQWRVVAKDAAGNILHEVTVNNSQQRHIEAFNRKTGAIDVSQHVKRPEGVFEVSLPFDKNTANVEVLPVIHGNGSSAKAAVAATPLAAYGRAALEQLATTTQAGKMNKAALAPAATATTILNSGSSATKMDYVFVGDGYTAAEMGKWQADAQKVINGFLADPVFAANKASMNIRRVDVASNQSGADEIDKGIYKDTAMDGEFGCFNIDRLLCVNSTKVYNIVGSVLQPDQRDVIIVISNSTRYGGSGGEIATLSMADQSIEIALHEIGHTAFALADEYEYGTCSTTSEPTEVNVSLNGTRAVKWGNLIAANTPVPTQPGVYANGTVGIFQGAQYCAAGKYRPTENSRMRTLGYPWHAVNEGAVRNVFAKYTGPAGVTQTGTLASGGSANAPSASPGYVSAAAGTFTLQLTGPAGTDFDLYLYKYSGSAWVKVAASEGQTSTESISYNGTAGYYYAQVKSYSGSGAYTLTYNFPK
;
A
#
# COMPACT_ATOMS: atom_id res chain seq x y z
N MET A 1 -64.98 9.58 2.19
CA MET A 1 -63.92 8.54 2.18
C MET A 1 -62.65 9.19 1.65
N PRO A 2 -61.68 9.51 2.52
CA PRO A 2 -60.46 10.22 2.17
C PRO A 2 -59.37 9.22 1.70
N TYR A 3 -58.34 9.70 0.99
CA TYR A 3 -56.92 9.56 1.33
C TYR A 3 -56.02 9.99 0.16
N LEU A 4 -55.62 11.27 0.21
CA LEU A 4 -54.26 11.70 -0.15
C LEU A 4 -53.27 10.89 0.69
N ARG A 5 -52.23 10.34 0.07
CA ARG A 5 -50.83 10.17 0.56
C ARG A 5 -50.16 9.00 -0.16
N ARG A 6 -49.38 9.28 -1.20
CA ARG A 6 -48.20 8.48 -1.61
C ARG A 6 -47.14 9.39 -2.22
N THR A 7 -46.61 10.27 -1.38
CA THR A 7 -45.29 10.89 -1.56
C THR A 7 -44.31 10.16 -0.65
N ALA A 8 -43.08 9.97 -1.13
CA ALA A 8 -41.91 9.47 -0.43
C ALA A 8 -41.86 7.95 -0.12
N ALA A 9 -41.39 7.18 -1.10
CA ALA A 9 -40.78 5.87 -0.87
C ALA A 9 -39.68 5.63 -1.92
N LEU A 10 -38.68 6.53 -1.99
CA LEU A 10 -37.46 6.32 -2.78
C LEU A 10 -36.24 6.99 -2.13
N LEU A 11 -36.21 7.05 -0.80
CA LEU A 11 -35.08 7.51 0.01
C LEU A 11 -35.08 6.71 1.34
N ALA A 12 -34.62 5.46 1.30
CA ALA A 12 -34.25 4.68 2.49
C ALA A 12 -33.55 3.37 2.07
N LEU A 13 -32.35 3.48 1.51
CA LEU A 13 -31.33 2.43 1.61
C LEU A 13 -30.05 3.08 2.15
N LEU A 14 -30.11 3.45 3.41
CA LEU A 14 -28.95 3.71 4.27
C LEU A 14 -29.16 2.82 5.49
N ALA A 15 -28.62 1.61 5.44
CA ALA A 15 -28.65 0.68 6.56
C ALA A 15 -27.24 0.15 6.82
N SER A 16 -26.85 0.28 8.09
CA SER A 16 -25.68 -0.25 8.80
C SER A 16 -24.30 0.18 8.31
N GLN A 17 -23.91 1.42 8.64
CA GLN A 17 -22.49 1.77 8.81
C GLN A 17 -22.10 1.48 10.26
N ALA A 18 -21.19 0.52 10.45
CA ALA A 18 -20.35 0.51 11.65
C ALA A 18 -19.61 1.85 11.72
N ALA A 19 -19.67 2.54 12.85
CA ALA A 19 -19.02 3.83 13.03
C ALA A 19 -17.50 3.67 13.10
N TYR A 20 -16.87 3.47 11.95
CA TYR A 20 -15.48 3.88 11.81
C TYR A 20 -15.44 5.40 11.99
N ALA A 21 -14.41 5.91 12.68
CA ALA A 21 -13.99 7.27 12.42
C ALA A 21 -13.77 7.40 10.91
N ASP A 22 -14.46 8.35 10.27
CA ASP A 22 -14.32 8.56 8.84
C ASP A 22 -12.85 8.78 8.48
N ASN A 23 -12.37 8.04 7.48
CA ASN A 23 -11.08 8.27 6.86
C ASN A 23 -11.30 9.02 5.55
N ILE A 24 -10.26 9.72 5.09
CA ILE A 24 -10.27 10.41 3.81
C ILE A 24 -9.18 9.85 2.91
N SER A 25 -9.56 9.44 1.70
CA SER A 25 -8.64 9.12 0.62
C SER A 25 -8.51 10.35 -0.26
N LEU A 26 -7.28 10.79 -0.49
CA LEU A 26 -6.95 11.97 -1.26
C LEU A 26 -6.05 11.58 -2.42
N ARG A 27 -6.43 12.03 -3.61
CA ARG A 27 -5.56 11.99 -4.78
C ARG A 27 -4.97 13.35 -5.03
N PHE A 28 -3.65 13.39 -5.10
CA PHE A 28 -2.89 14.60 -5.39
C PHE A 28 -2.25 14.49 -6.75
N ASN A 29 -2.53 15.46 -7.61
CA ASN A 29 -1.68 15.71 -8.76
C ASN A 29 -0.51 16.58 -8.31
N PHE A 30 0.67 16.33 -8.84
CA PHE A 30 1.79 17.27 -8.74
C PHE A 30 2.18 17.77 -10.11
N THR A 31 2.65 19.01 -10.16
CA THR A 31 3.24 19.60 -11.35
C THR A 31 4.46 20.42 -10.93
N GLU A 32 5.56 20.23 -11.62
CA GLU A 32 6.76 20.99 -11.42
C GLU A 32 6.62 22.38 -12.05
N GLY A 33 6.68 23.41 -11.20
CA GLY A 33 6.68 24.81 -11.62
C GLY A 33 8.05 25.46 -11.47
N ARG A 34 8.15 26.70 -11.97
CA ARG A 34 9.38 27.51 -11.85
C ARG A 34 9.83 27.77 -10.41
N THR A 35 8.90 27.71 -9.45
CA THR A 35 9.12 28.00 -8.03
C THR A 35 9.10 26.76 -7.14
N GLY A 36 9.13 25.56 -7.74
CA GLY A 36 9.02 24.28 -7.05
C GLY A 36 7.79 23.48 -7.44
N THR A 37 7.62 22.33 -6.81
CA THR A 37 6.53 21.40 -7.06
C THR A 37 5.23 21.89 -6.42
N ALA A 38 4.19 22.06 -7.23
CA ALA A 38 2.85 22.37 -6.76
C ALA A 38 2.03 21.08 -6.63
N PHE A 39 1.21 20.98 -5.58
CA PHE A 39 0.32 19.84 -5.35
C PHE A 39 -1.12 20.30 -5.34
N THR A 40 -1.98 19.60 -6.08
CA THR A 40 -3.42 19.86 -6.17
C THR A 40 -4.19 18.60 -5.75
N ALA A 41 -5.03 18.70 -4.72
CA ALA A 41 -5.99 17.64 -4.40
C ALA A 41 -7.08 17.61 -5.48
N THR A 42 -7.14 16.54 -6.28
CA THR A 42 -8.04 16.39 -7.43
C THR A 42 -9.20 15.44 -7.18
N HIS A 43 -9.10 14.62 -6.13
CA HIS A 43 -10.11 13.66 -5.72
C HIS A 43 -10.12 13.56 -4.20
N ALA A 44 -11.32 13.44 -3.62
CA ALA A 44 -11.48 13.07 -2.22
C ALA A 44 -12.62 12.06 -2.07
N GLU A 45 -12.41 11.03 -1.27
CA GLU A 45 -13.43 10.07 -0.86
C GLU A 45 -13.39 9.98 0.66
N ILE A 46 -14.53 10.21 1.32
CA ILE A 46 -14.67 10.05 2.76
C ILE A 46 -15.49 8.78 3.01
N GLY A 47 -15.03 7.92 3.90
CA GLY A 47 -15.76 6.71 4.24
C GLY A 47 -15.00 5.76 5.14
N THR A 48 -15.47 4.52 5.15
CA THR A 48 -15.01 3.45 6.03
C THR A 48 -14.03 2.53 5.29
N PHE A 49 -12.78 2.96 5.15
CA PHE A 49 -11.67 2.20 4.57
C PHE A 49 -10.42 2.45 5.39
N ALA A 50 -9.42 1.56 5.36
CA ALA A 50 -8.19 1.74 6.13
C ALA A 50 -7.30 2.91 5.64
N VAL A 51 -6.49 3.44 6.55
CA VAL A 51 -5.44 4.42 6.23
C VAL A 51 -4.28 3.75 5.51
N THR A 52 -3.56 4.51 4.67
CA THR A 52 -2.40 3.98 3.94
C THR A 52 -1.28 3.65 4.93
N PRO A 53 -0.78 2.40 4.98
CA PRO A 53 0.36 2.07 5.84
C PRO A 53 1.62 2.81 5.36
N ASP A 54 2.39 3.35 6.28
CA ASP A 54 3.68 3.95 5.93
C ASP A 54 4.74 2.85 5.69
N VAL A 55 4.67 2.25 4.49
CA VAL A 55 5.61 1.21 4.06
C VAL A 55 6.99 1.78 3.74
N ARG A 56 7.08 3.08 3.42
CA ARG A 56 8.30 3.73 2.89
C ARG A 56 9.05 4.59 3.88
N LYS A 57 8.58 4.71 5.13
CA LYS A 57 9.26 5.46 6.19
C LYS A 57 10.76 5.17 6.19
N GLY A 58 11.52 6.18 5.79
CA GLY A 58 12.95 6.16 5.74
C GLY A 58 13.53 6.07 4.33
N ALA A 59 12.98 5.37 3.34
CA ALA A 59 13.68 4.97 2.09
C ALA A 59 14.39 6.14 1.35
N GLU A 60 15.52 5.88 0.67
CA GLU A 60 16.31 6.92 0.00
C GLU A 60 15.61 7.39 -1.28
N GLY A 61 15.76 8.68 -1.60
CA GLY A 61 15.07 9.35 -2.69
C GLY A 61 14.29 10.56 -2.20
N GLY A 62 13.86 11.42 -3.12
CA GLY A 62 12.83 12.39 -2.77
C GLY A 62 11.62 11.59 -2.28
N GLN A 63 11.12 11.90 -1.10
CA GLN A 63 9.78 11.47 -0.71
C GLN A 63 8.97 12.74 -0.44
N TRP A 64 7.66 12.61 -0.38
CA TRP A 64 6.81 13.63 0.21
C TRP A 64 6.15 13.05 1.44
N ARG A 65 5.93 13.90 2.44
CA ARG A 65 5.23 13.51 3.67
C ARG A 65 3.84 14.08 3.60
N VAL A 66 2.82 13.24 3.66
CA VAL A 66 1.43 13.71 3.78
C VAL A 66 1.01 13.52 5.21
N VAL A 67 0.59 14.62 5.85
CA VAL A 67 0.26 14.63 7.27
C VAL A 67 -1.17 15.09 7.49
N ALA A 68 -1.88 14.39 8.37
CA ALA A 68 -3.13 14.86 8.94
C ALA A 68 -2.83 15.57 10.27
N LYS A 69 -3.34 16.78 10.46
CA LYS A 69 -3.10 17.57 11.68
C LYS A 69 -4.39 17.97 12.37
N ASP A 70 -4.29 18.17 13.69
CA ASP A 70 -5.35 18.78 14.49
C ASP A 70 -5.36 20.32 14.37
N ALA A 71 -6.34 20.95 15.03
CA ALA A 71 -6.50 22.40 15.03
C ALA A 71 -5.35 23.14 15.77
N ALA A 72 -4.59 22.44 16.60
CA ALA A 72 -3.40 22.98 17.28
C ALA A 72 -2.11 22.78 16.45
N GLY A 73 -2.19 22.11 15.29
CA GLY A 73 -1.06 21.85 14.40
C GLY A 73 -0.27 20.60 14.74
N ASN A 74 -0.74 19.76 15.68
CA ASN A 74 -0.10 18.49 15.99
C ASN A 74 -0.36 17.48 14.87
N ILE A 75 0.67 16.73 14.47
CA ILE A 75 0.53 15.64 13.49
C ILE A 75 -0.19 14.47 14.16
N LEU A 76 -1.38 14.15 13.66
CA LEU A 76 -2.17 12.99 14.06
C LEU A 76 -1.72 11.72 13.33
N HIS A 77 -1.33 11.87 12.07
CA HIS A 77 -0.89 10.78 11.22
C HIS A 77 0.02 11.29 10.11
N GLU A 78 0.93 10.44 9.65
CA GLU A 78 1.90 10.74 8.61
C GLU A 78 2.10 9.52 7.72
N VAL A 79 2.09 9.76 6.41
CA VAL A 79 2.41 8.76 5.39
C VAL A 79 3.50 9.32 4.48
N THR A 80 4.50 8.49 4.21
CA THR A 80 5.57 8.81 3.29
C THR A 80 5.25 8.26 1.89
N VAL A 81 5.21 9.14 0.89
CA VAL A 81 4.97 8.78 -0.52
C VAL A 81 6.22 9.01 -1.36
N ASN A 82 6.41 8.20 -2.40
CA ASN A 82 7.54 8.42 -3.32
C ASN A 82 7.42 9.79 -3.99
N ASN A 83 8.52 10.53 -4.08
CA ASN A 83 8.58 11.68 -4.98
C ASN A 83 8.64 11.16 -6.41
N SER A 84 7.47 11.07 -7.03
CA SER A 84 7.34 10.58 -8.39
C SER A 84 7.87 11.57 -9.45
N GLN A 85 8.40 12.75 -9.07
CA GLN A 85 9.14 13.62 -10.00
C GLN A 85 10.46 13.02 -10.45
N GLN A 86 11.05 12.13 -9.66
CA GLN A 86 12.20 11.34 -10.09
C GLN A 86 11.70 9.91 -10.27
N ARG A 87 11.80 9.41 -11.49
CA ARG A 87 11.54 8.01 -11.78
C ARG A 87 12.85 7.34 -12.08
N HIS A 88 13.24 6.40 -11.24
CA HIS A 88 14.32 5.48 -11.60
C HIS A 88 13.77 4.51 -12.64
N ILE A 89 14.50 4.36 -13.75
CA ILE A 89 14.13 3.53 -14.89
C ILE A 89 15.19 2.50 -15.13
N GLU A 90 14.72 1.30 -15.34
CA GLU A 90 15.53 0.12 -15.54
C GLU A 90 15.05 -0.64 -16.77
N ALA A 91 16.00 -1.09 -17.59
CA ALA A 91 15.72 -2.04 -18.65
C ALA A 91 16.68 -3.20 -18.51
N PHE A 92 16.15 -4.42 -18.49
CA PHE A 92 16.94 -5.63 -18.33
C PHE A 92 17.17 -6.32 -19.67
N ASN A 93 18.28 -7.04 -19.75
CA ASN A 93 18.65 -7.85 -20.89
C ASN A 93 17.73 -9.07 -21.00
N ARG A 94 17.11 -9.24 -22.17
CA ARG A 94 16.17 -10.32 -22.36
C ARG A 94 16.79 -11.73 -22.24
N LYS A 95 18.09 -11.88 -22.45
CA LYS A 95 18.75 -13.20 -22.43
C LYS A 95 19.41 -13.49 -21.10
N THR A 96 20.07 -12.50 -20.50
CA THR A 96 20.89 -12.70 -19.30
C THR A 96 20.17 -12.32 -18.01
N GLY A 97 19.10 -11.53 -18.09
CA GLY A 97 18.43 -10.97 -16.90
C GLY A 97 19.24 -9.89 -16.17
N ALA A 98 20.43 -9.54 -16.68
CA ALA A 98 21.25 -8.45 -16.16
C ALA A 98 20.70 -7.09 -16.61
N ILE A 99 21.02 -6.03 -15.88
CA ILE A 99 20.64 -4.66 -16.25
C ILE A 99 21.33 -4.23 -17.57
N ASP A 100 20.56 -3.68 -18.52
CA ASP A 100 21.03 -3.06 -19.77
C ASP A 100 21.08 -1.52 -19.62
N VAL A 101 20.06 -0.91 -19.00
CA VAL A 101 19.92 0.55 -18.81
C VAL A 101 19.45 0.85 -17.40
N SER A 102 20.07 1.83 -16.73
CA SER A 102 19.66 2.33 -15.41
C SER A 102 19.83 3.85 -15.38
N GLN A 103 18.74 4.61 -15.24
CA GLN A 103 18.79 6.07 -15.21
C GLN A 103 17.61 6.71 -14.47
N HIS A 104 17.84 7.89 -13.90
CA HIS A 104 16.78 8.71 -13.33
C HIS A 104 16.20 9.64 -14.40
N VAL A 105 14.90 9.55 -14.65
CA VAL A 105 14.17 10.49 -15.51
C VAL A 105 13.29 11.40 -14.68
N LYS A 106 13.29 12.68 -15.06
CA LYS A 106 12.46 13.69 -14.43
C LYS A 106 11.05 13.64 -15.00
N ARG A 107 10.05 13.53 -14.12
CA ARG A 107 8.64 13.68 -14.46
C ARG A 107 8.17 15.06 -14.00
N PRO A 108 7.78 15.94 -14.94
CA PRO A 108 7.27 17.26 -14.59
C PRO A 108 5.88 17.16 -13.93
N GLU A 109 5.18 16.04 -14.06
CA GLU A 109 3.87 15.84 -13.46
C GLU A 109 3.60 14.38 -13.11
N GLY A 110 2.59 14.15 -12.28
CA GLY A 110 2.12 12.83 -11.91
C GLY A 110 1.04 12.91 -10.84
N VAL A 111 0.67 11.75 -10.29
CA VAL A 111 -0.46 11.63 -9.39
C VAL A 111 -0.22 10.53 -8.38
N PHE A 112 -0.55 10.79 -7.11
CA PHE A 112 -0.52 9.78 -6.05
C PHE A 112 -1.80 9.80 -5.21
N GLU A 113 -2.06 8.69 -4.52
CA GLU A 113 -3.23 8.53 -3.65
C GLU A 113 -2.82 8.08 -2.25
N VAL A 114 -3.40 8.71 -1.23
CA VAL A 114 -3.16 8.39 0.19
C VAL A 114 -4.45 8.45 0.99
N SER A 115 -4.59 7.55 1.96
CA SER A 115 -5.69 7.52 2.91
C SER A 115 -5.20 7.90 4.31
N LEU A 116 -5.90 8.81 4.96
CA LEU A 116 -5.54 9.41 6.26
C LEU A 116 -6.75 9.40 7.21
N PRO A 117 -6.53 9.45 8.54
CA PRO A 117 -7.60 9.74 9.49
C PRO A 117 -8.33 11.04 9.14
N PHE A 118 -9.65 11.05 9.25
CA PHE A 118 -10.48 12.24 9.02
C PHE A 118 -11.61 12.42 10.03
N ASP A 119 -11.41 11.86 11.23
CA ASP A 119 -12.28 12.05 12.39
C ASP A 119 -12.36 13.53 12.80
N LYS A 120 -13.29 13.87 13.70
CA LYS A 120 -13.51 15.25 14.20
C LYS A 120 -12.25 15.99 14.68
N ASN A 121 -11.17 15.29 15.01
CA ASN A 121 -9.93 15.91 15.48
C ASN A 121 -9.06 16.38 14.31
N THR A 122 -9.24 15.82 13.11
CA THR A 122 -8.50 16.21 11.91
C THR A 122 -9.01 17.55 11.40
N ALA A 123 -8.16 18.58 11.44
CA ALA A 123 -8.49 19.94 11.00
C ALA A 123 -7.97 20.25 9.59
N ASN A 124 -6.83 19.69 9.20
CA ASN A 124 -6.26 19.87 7.87
C ASN A 124 -5.38 18.69 7.45
N VAL A 125 -5.11 18.62 6.14
CA VAL A 125 -4.09 17.75 5.55
C VAL A 125 -3.05 18.62 4.84
N GLU A 126 -1.77 18.31 5.05
CA GLU A 126 -0.65 19.01 4.42
C GLU A 126 0.27 18.05 3.68
N VAL A 127 0.84 18.53 2.56
CA VAL A 127 1.98 17.91 1.89
C VAL A 127 3.24 18.67 2.31
N LEU A 128 4.19 17.97 2.92
CA LEU A 128 5.44 18.53 3.43
C LEU A 128 6.64 17.99 2.63
N PRO A 129 7.73 18.76 2.52
CA PRO A 129 8.99 18.21 2.02
C PRO A 129 9.57 17.18 3.02
N VAL A 130 10.42 16.28 2.52
CA VAL A 130 11.22 15.41 3.40
C VAL A 130 12.31 16.23 4.07
N ILE A 131 12.43 16.05 5.39
CA ILE A 131 13.58 16.56 6.14
C ILE A 131 14.71 15.54 5.95
N HIS A 132 15.68 15.84 5.09
CA HIS A 132 16.91 15.06 5.04
C HIS A 132 17.66 15.27 6.36
N GLY A 133 17.70 14.23 7.19
CA GLY A 133 18.36 14.27 8.49
C GLY A 133 19.87 14.35 8.34
N ASN A 134 20.43 15.56 8.42
CA ASN A 134 21.80 15.71 8.92
C ASN A 134 21.76 15.54 10.44
N GLY A 135 22.48 14.53 10.93
CA GLY A 135 23.02 14.38 12.30
C GLY A 135 22.24 14.98 13.49
N SER A 136 21.83 14.12 14.41
CA SER A 136 21.69 14.43 15.84
C SER A 136 21.05 15.77 16.19
N SER A 137 19.75 15.91 15.93
CA SER A 137 18.87 16.68 16.81
C SER A 137 17.43 16.23 16.65
N ALA A 138 17.00 15.35 17.56
CA ALA A 138 15.58 15.10 17.84
C ALA A 138 14.86 16.32 18.46
N LYS A 139 15.29 17.55 18.12
CA LYS A 139 14.81 18.83 18.65
C LYS A 139 14.97 19.93 17.59
N ALA A 140 14.36 19.75 16.42
CA ALA A 140 14.03 20.85 15.52
C ALA A 140 12.97 20.39 14.53
N ALA A 141 11.74 20.15 15.02
CA ALA A 141 10.56 20.32 14.18
C ALA A 141 10.41 21.82 13.89
N VAL A 142 11.31 22.38 13.08
CA VAL A 142 11.03 23.66 12.44
C VAL A 142 9.84 23.37 11.53
N ALA A 143 8.73 24.08 11.72
CA ALA A 143 7.55 23.94 10.88
C ALA A 143 7.95 24.21 9.42
N ALA A 144 8.27 23.14 8.67
CA ALA A 144 8.55 23.25 7.26
C ALA A 144 7.28 23.83 6.61
N THR A 145 7.42 24.92 5.86
CA THR A 145 6.30 25.50 5.12
C THR A 145 5.69 24.40 4.24
N PRO A 146 4.39 24.11 4.37
CA PRO A 146 3.77 23.07 3.59
C PRO A 146 3.85 23.39 2.09
N LEU A 147 4.14 22.37 1.27
CA LEU A 147 4.09 22.44 -0.19
C LEU A 147 2.65 22.57 -0.68
N ALA A 148 1.70 22.03 0.09
CA ALA A 148 0.27 22.31 -0.04
C ALA A 148 -0.45 22.05 1.30
N ALA A 149 -1.54 22.77 1.54
CA ALA A 149 -2.35 22.64 2.75
C ALA A 149 -3.83 22.74 2.42
N TYR A 150 -4.64 21.85 2.97
CA TYR A 150 -6.08 21.76 2.73
C TYR A 150 -6.82 21.66 4.05
N GLY A 151 -7.62 22.68 4.36
CA GLY A 151 -8.49 22.67 5.53
C GLY A 151 -9.68 21.71 5.35
N ARG A 152 -10.19 21.18 6.47
CA ARG A 152 -11.33 20.24 6.51
C ARG A 152 -12.49 20.63 5.58
N ALA A 153 -12.97 21.87 5.66
CA ALA A 153 -14.11 22.32 4.86
C ALA A 153 -13.87 22.22 3.34
N ALA A 154 -12.65 22.52 2.89
CA ALA A 154 -12.28 22.40 1.47
C ALA A 154 -12.22 20.92 1.03
N LEU A 155 -11.75 20.03 1.92
CA LEU A 155 -11.70 18.59 1.67
C LEU A 155 -13.09 17.96 1.63
N GLU A 156 -13.99 18.36 2.54
CA GLU A 156 -15.40 17.93 2.55
C GLU A 156 -16.15 18.40 1.28
N GLN A 157 -15.88 19.63 0.82
CA GLN A 157 -16.41 20.15 -0.44
C GLN A 157 -15.86 19.37 -1.65
N LEU A 158 -14.56 19.06 -1.66
CA LEU A 158 -13.95 18.25 -2.70
C LEU A 158 -14.54 16.83 -2.73
N ALA A 159 -14.80 16.22 -1.57
CA ALA A 159 -15.42 14.90 -1.47
C ALA A 159 -16.85 14.91 -2.04
N THR A 160 -17.64 15.93 -1.70
CA THR A 160 -18.99 16.12 -2.25
C THR A 160 -18.96 16.28 -3.78
N THR A 161 -18.05 17.10 -4.28
CA THR A 161 -17.87 17.33 -5.73
C THR A 161 -17.44 16.05 -6.45
N THR A 162 -16.55 15.28 -5.82
CA THR A 162 -16.07 14.01 -6.33
C THR A 162 -17.20 12.98 -6.45
N GLN A 163 -18.02 12.85 -5.41
CA GLN A 163 -19.19 11.96 -5.43
C GLN A 163 -20.20 12.35 -6.51
N ALA A 164 -20.52 13.65 -6.63
CA ALA A 164 -21.40 14.15 -7.69
C ALA A 164 -20.81 13.88 -9.09
N GLY A 165 -19.50 14.05 -9.25
CA GLY A 165 -18.77 13.72 -10.47
C GLY A 165 -18.81 12.24 -10.83
N LYS A 166 -18.71 11.32 -9.84
CA LYS A 166 -18.87 9.87 -10.05
C LYS A 166 -20.27 9.55 -10.61
N MET A 167 -21.32 10.16 -10.06
CA MET A 167 -22.70 9.96 -10.55
C MET A 167 -22.91 10.46 -11.99
N ASN A 168 -22.29 11.59 -12.36
CA ASN A 168 -22.44 12.19 -13.69
C ASN A 168 -21.55 11.54 -14.77
N LYS A 169 -20.38 10.99 -14.40
CA LYS A 169 -19.41 10.37 -15.34
C LYS A 169 -19.60 8.88 -15.56
N ALA A 170 -20.44 8.20 -14.77
CA ALA A 170 -20.78 6.79 -14.97
C ALA A 170 -21.32 6.48 -16.39
N ALA A 171 -21.77 7.50 -17.14
CA ALA A 171 -22.25 7.38 -18.52
C ALA A 171 -21.17 7.57 -19.62
N LEU A 172 -19.93 7.99 -19.29
CA LEU A 172 -18.90 8.39 -20.28
C LEU A 172 -17.55 7.65 -20.16
N ALA A 173 -17.29 6.93 -19.07
CA ALA A 173 -16.09 6.11 -18.91
C ALA A 173 -16.34 4.67 -19.41
N PRO A 174 -15.32 3.95 -19.92
CA PRO A 174 -15.46 2.52 -20.20
C PRO A 174 -15.97 1.80 -18.95
N ALA A 175 -17.06 1.04 -19.07
CA ALA A 175 -17.63 0.32 -17.95
C ALA A 175 -16.60 -0.69 -17.42
N ALA A 176 -16.08 -0.43 -16.22
CA ALA A 176 -15.15 -1.32 -15.56
C ALA A 176 -15.90 -2.24 -14.59
N THR A 177 -15.36 -3.43 -14.34
CA THR A 177 -15.81 -4.32 -13.26
C THR A 177 -14.61 -4.85 -12.49
N ALA A 178 -14.82 -5.27 -11.24
CA ALA A 178 -13.78 -5.88 -10.43
C ALA A 178 -14.16 -7.31 -10.04
N THR A 179 -13.20 -8.23 -10.13
CA THR A 179 -13.31 -9.63 -9.68
C THR A 179 -12.24 -9.91 -8.63
N THR A 180 -12.64 -10.42 -7.48
CA THR A 180 -11.69 -10.90 -6.47
C THR A 180 -11.17 -12.28 -6.86
N ILE A 181 -9.85 -12.39 -7.06
CA ILE A 181 -9.15 -13.62 -7.43
C ILE A 181 -8.64 -14.35 -6.19
N LEU A 182 -8.16 -13.60 -5.20
CA LEU A 182 -7.73 -14.10 -3.89
C LEU A 182 -8.30 -13.19 -2.80
N ASN A 183 -8.99 -13.79 -1.84
CA ASN A 183 -9.46 -13.12 -0.63
C ASN A 183 -8.90 -13.84 0.59
N SER A 184 -7.97 -13.19 1.29
CA SER A 184 -7.34 -13.69 2.51
C SER A 184 -7.81 -12.96 3.77
N GLY A 185 -8.75 -12.02 3.64
CA GLY A 185 -9.31 -11.26 4.75
C GLY A 185 -9.60 -9.79 4.41
N SER A 186 -9.96 -9.02 5.43
CA SER A 186 -10.25 -7.59 5.29
C SER A 186 -9.07 -6.83 4.69
N SER A 187 -9.33 -5.99 3.70
CA SER A 187 -8.37 -5.06 3.09
C SER A 187 -7.75 -4.08 4.09
N ALA A 188 -8.37 -3.88 5.25
CA ALA A 188 -7.75 -3.14 6.34
C ALA A 188 -6.52 -3.85 6.96
N THR A 189 -6.34 -5.13 6.68
CA THR A 189 -5.31 -5.99 7.30
C THR A 189 -4.48 -6.81 6.31
N LYS A 190 -4.71 -6.59 5.02
CA LYS A 190 -4.09 -7.30 3.89
C LYS A 190 -3.62 -6.27 2.89
N MET A 191 -2.52 -6.58 2.23
CA MET A 191 -2.07 -5.78 1.09
C MET A 191 -2.88 -6.20 -0.14
N ASP A 192 -3.61 -5.27 -0.74
CA ASP A 192 -4.46 -5.51 -1.91
C ASP A 192 -3.71 -5.22 -3.22
N TYR A 193 -3.46 -6.28 -4.00
CA TYR A 193 -2.88 -6.18 -5.35
C TYR A 193 -3.99 -6.12 -6.40
N VAL A 194 -3.90 -5.14 -7.30
CA VAL A 194 -4.86 -4.91 -8.37
C VAL A 194 -4.18 -5.08 -9.71
N PHE A 195 -4.66 -6.03 -10.51
CA PHE A 195 -4.26 -6.24 -11.89
C PHE A 195 -5.32 -5.65 -12.82
N VAL A 196 -4.94 -4.74 -13.71
CA VAL A 196 -5.84 -4.10 -14.68
C VAL A 196 -5.24 -4.17 -16.08
N GLY A 197 -6.08 -4.48 -17.07
CA GLY A 197 -5.64 -4.69 -18.46
C GLY A 197 -5.75 -3.41 -19.29
N ASP A 198 -4.73 -3.09 -20.06
CA ASP A 198 -4.76 -2.02 -21.06
C ASP A 198 -4.59 -2.58 -22.49
N GLY A 199 -5.28 -1.99 -23.46
CA GLY A 199 -5.17 -2.42 -24.85
C GLY A 199 -5.93 -3.70 -25.18
N TYR A 200 -6.84 -4.15 -24.32
CA TYR A 200 -7.74 -5.27 -24.61
C TYR A 200 -9.12 -4.72 -24.98
N THR A 201 -9.59 -4.99 -26.19
CA THR A 201 -10.94 -4.60 -26.64
C THR A 201 -12.02 -5.42 -25.94
N ALA A 202 -13.29 -5.00 -26.05
CA ALA A 202 -14.41 -5.75 -25.52
C ALA A 202 -14.46 -7.21 -26.02
N ALA A 203 -14.04 -7.46 -27.26
CA ALA A 203 -13.95 -8.81 -27.84
C ALA A 203 -12.77 -9.64 -27.27
N GLU A 204 -11.77 -8.99 -26.68
CA GLU A 204 -10.58 -9.62 -26.12
C GLU A 204 -10.65 -9.80 -24.60
N MET A 205 -11.80 -9.56 -23.96
CA MET A 205 -11.93 -9.71 -22.50
C MET A 205 -11.60 -11.15 -22.03
N GLY A 206 -11.94 -12.18 -22.82
CA GLY A 206 -11.50 -13.54 -22.51
C GLY A 206 -9.97 -13.72 -22.55
N LYS A 207 -9.29 -13.04 -23.48
CA LYS A 207 -7.82 -13.00 -23.56
C LYS A 207 -7.24 -12.27 -22.36
N TRP A 208 -7.77 -11.09 -22.02
CA TRP A 208 -7.36 -10.32 -20.84
C TRP A 208 -7.41 -11.18 -19.57
N GLN A 209 -8.53 -11.88 -19.35
CA GLN A 209 -8.70 -12.71 -18.16
C GLN A 209 -7.68 -13.85 -18.08
N ALA A 210 -7.35 -14.48 -19.22
CA ALA A 210 -6.32 -15.50 -19.29
C ALA A 210 -4.91 -14.94 -19.04
N ASP A 211 -4.60 -13.79 -19.62
CA ASP A 211 -3.31 -13.11 -19.45
C ASP A 211 -3.11 -12.63 -18.01
N ALA A 212 -4.13 -12.03 -17.40
CA ALA A 212 -4.14 -11.68 -15.98
C ALA A 212 -3.89 -12.92 -15.11
N GLN A 213 -4.58 -14.03 -15.39
CA GLN A 213 -4.39 -15.27 -14.62
C GLN A 213 -2.96 -15.83 -14.78
N LYS A 214 -2.37 -15.75 -15.98
CA LYS A 214 -0.98 -16.16 -16.22
C LYS A 214 -0.01 -15.34 -15.36
N VAL A 215 -0.17 -14.01 -15.33
CA VAL A 215 0.69 -13.13 -14.52
C VAL A 215 0.48 -13.39 -13.03
N ILE A 216 -0.76 -13.48 -12.57
CA ILE A 216 -1.10 -13.79 -11.16
C ILE A 216 -0.51 -15.14 -10.74
N ASN A 217 -0.58 -16.16 -11.60
CA ASN A 217 0.03 -17.46 -11.32
C ASN A 217 1.56 -17.37 -11.23
N GLY A 218 2.19 -16.59 -12.11
CA GLY A 218 3.64 -16.34 -12.04
C GLY A 218 4.05 -15.67 -10.73
N PHE A 219 3.28 -14.69 -10.28
CA PHE A 219 3.45 -14.05 -8.97
C PHE A 219 3.29 -15.04 -7.83
N LEU A 220 2.19 -15.80 -7.80
CA LEU A 220 1.92 -16.77 -6.74
C LEU A 220 2.87 -17.99 -6.76
N ALA A 221 3.60 -18.21 -7.85
CA ALA A 221 4.65 -19.21 -7.95
C ALA A 221 5.99 -18.71 -7.37
N ASP A 222 6.18 -17.40 -7.24
CA ASP A 222 7.36 -16.85 -6.55
C ASP A 222 7.32 -17.22 -5.06
N PRO A 223 8.43 -17.73 -4.48
CA PRO A 223 8.46 -18.18 -3.09
C PRO A 223 8.03 -17.14 -2.05
N VAL A 224 8.31 -15.85 -2.28
CA VAL A 224 7.93 -14.79 -1.33
C VAL A 224 6.43 -14.57 -1.35
N PHE A 225 5.82 -14.48 -2.52
CA PHE A 225 4.37 -14.31 -2.64
C PHE A 225 3.62 -15.57 -2.21
N ALA A 226 4.13 -16.76 -2.55
CA ALA A 226 3.57 -18.04 -2.13
C ALA A 226 3.54 -18.15 -0.59
N ALA A 227 4.65 -17.83 0.08
CA ALA A 227 4.75 -17.89 1.54
C ALA A 227 3.89 -16.85 2.26
N ASN A 228 3.57 -15.73 1.60
CA ASN A 228 2.81 -14.61 2.17
C ASN A 228 1.38 -14.51 1.61
N LYS A 229 0.86 -15.55 0.97
CA LYS A 229 -0.47 -15.54 0.34
C LYS A 229 -1.59 -15.12 1.30
N ALA A 230 -1.50 -15.50 2.58
CA ALA A 230 -2.46 -15.14 3.63
C ALA A 230 -2.40 -13.65 4.08
N SER A 231 -1.39 -12.91 3.64
CA SER A 231 -1.17 -11.49 3.95
C SER A 231 -1.64 -10.57 2.83
N MET A 232 -2.20 -11.11 1.74
CA MET A 232 -2.60 -10.33 0.57
C MET A 232 -3.96 -10.73 0.02
N ASN A 233 -4.59 -9.77 -0.65
CA ASN A 233 -5.73 -9.97 -1.54
C ASN A 233 -5.28 -9.71 -2.98
N ILE A 234 -5.95 -10.36 -3.95
CA ILE A 234 -5.69 -10.13 -5.37
C ILE A 234 -7.01 -9.86 -6.07
N ARG A 235 -7.04 -8.78 -6.85
CA ARG A 235 -8.19 -8.33 -7.60
C ARG A 235 -7.81 -8.12 -9.05
N ARG A 236 -8.74 -8.46 -9.95
CA ARG A 236 -8.65 -8.16 -11.38
C ARG A 236 -9.69 -7.11 -11.72
N VAL A 237 -9.28 -6.05 -12.41
CA VAL A 237 -10.19 -5.04 -12.97
C VAL A 237 -10.28 -5.25 -14.48
N ASP A 238 -11.51 -5.44 -14.95
CA ASP A 238 -11.84 -5.66 -16.35
C ASP A 238 -12.35 -4.34 -16.94
N VAL A 239 -11.64 -3.81 -17.93
CA VAL A 239 -11.98 -2.58 -18.63
C VAL A 239 -11.64 -2.74 -20.11
N ALA A 240 -12.57 -2.37 -21.00
CA ALA A 240 -12.35 -2.46 -22.43
C ALA A 240 -11.64 -1.20 -22.97
N SER A 241 -10.63 -1.42 -23.80
CA SER A 241 -10.00 -0.41 -24.66
C SER A 241 -10.73 -0.29 -26.01
N ASN A 242 -10.65 0.88 -26.65
CA ASN A 242 -11.22 1.06 -27.98
C ASN A 242 -10.42 0.34 -29.06
N GLN A 243 -9.11 0.22 -28.88
CA GLN A 243 -8.22 -0.49 -29.80
C GLN A 243 -7.35 -1.53 -29.08
N SER A 244 -6.98 -2.57 -29.82
CA SER A 244 -6.06 -3.63 -29.37
C SER A 244 -4.61 -3.16 -29.52
N GLY A 245 -3.79 -3.41 -28.49
CA GLY A 245 -2.36 -3.09 -28.48
C GLY A 245 -1.99 -1.95 -27.53
N ALA A 246 -0.83 -1.37 -27.75
CA ALA A 246 -0.31 -0.18 -27.07
C ALA A 246 0.38 0.72 -28.10
N ASP A 247 0.69 1.96 -27.74
CA ASP A 247 1.49 2.85 -28.56
C ASP A 247 2.92 2.30 -28.71
N GLU A 248 3.40 2.29 -29.95
CA GLU A 248 4.79 2.00 -30.30
C GLU A 248 5.28 3.12 -31.22
N ILE A 249 5.62 4.25 -30.60
CA ILE A 249 5.93 5.52 -31.29
C ILE A 249 7.14 5.38 -32.21
N ASP A 250 8.13 4.60 -31.81
CA ASP A 250 9.31 4.24 -32.62
C ASP A 250 8.96 3.53 -33.93
N LYS A 251 7.74 2.96 -34.02
CA LYS A 251 7.19 2.30 -35.21
C LYS A 251 6.04 3.08 -35.85
N GLY A 252 5.71 4.27 -35.34
CA GLY A 252 4.57 5.07 -35.80
C GLY A 252 3.21 4.43 -35.51
N ILE A 253 3.10 3.59 -34.48
CA ILE A 253 1.85 2.93 -34.09
C ILE A 253 1.24 3.70 -32.91
N TYR A 254 -0.01 4.14 -33.08
CA TYR A 254 -0.80 4.82 -32.05
C TYR A 254 -2.15 4.11 -31.88
N LYS A 255 -2.58 3.91 -30.64
CA LYS A 255 -3.72 3.11 -30.19
C LYS A 255 -4.51 3.88 -29.14
N ASP A 256 -5.80 4.01 -29.36
CA ASP A 256 -6.75 4.52 -28.37
C ASP A 256 -7.05 3.43 -27.34
N THR A 257 -6.27 3.38 -26.26
CA THR A 257 -6.42 2.43 -25.17
C THR A 257 -7.06 3.05 -23.93
N ALA A 258 -7.56 2.22 -23.01
CA ALA A 258 -8.26 2.68 -21.82
C ALA A 258 -7.35 3.51 -20.89
N MET A 259 -6.04 3.26 -20.90
CA MET A 259 -5.06 3.88 -20.00
C MET A 259 -3.87 4.53 -20.73
N ASP A 260 -3.92 4.71 -22.05
CA ASP A 260 -2.85 5.29 -22.87
C ASP A 260 -1.49 4.59 -22.67
N GLY A 261 -1.47 3.27 -22.82
CA GLY A 261 -0.25 2.47 -22.74
C GLY A 261 0.73 2.79 -23.87
N GLU A 262 1.97 3.14 -23.54
CA GLU A 262 2.99 3.58 -24.51
C GLU A 262 4.36 2.95 -24.23
N PHE A 263 4.98 2.36 -25.25
CA PHE A 263 6.40 1.99 -25.24
C PHE A 263 7.28 3.14 -25.71
N GLY A 264 8.50 3.20 -25.17
CA GLY A 264 9.49 4.17 -25.63
C GLY A 264 9.47 5.49 -24.85
N CYS A 265 8.76 5.56 -23.72
CA CYS A 265 8.67 6.81 -22.95
C CYS A 265 10.07 7.34 -22.63
N PHE A 266 10.22 8.67 -22.61
CA PHE A 266 11.52 9.33 -22.37
C PHE A 266 12.63 8.88 -23.34
N ASN A 267 12.27 8.37 -24.53
CA ASN A 267 13.16 7.78 -25.53
C ASN A 267 13.89 6.51 -25.05
N ILE A 268 13.21 5.69 -24.23
CA ILE A 268 13.76 4.44 -23.68
C ILE A 268 12.95 3.26 -24.24
N ASP A 269 13.53 2.54 -25.20
CA ASP A 269 12.90 1.50 -26.03
C ASP A 269 11.93 0.53 -25.30
N ARG A 270 12.28 0.11 -24.08
CA ARG A 270 11.53 -0.91 -23.30
C ARG A 270 10.71 -0.33 -22.15
N LEU A 271 10.78 0.98 -21.95
CA LEU A 271 10.01 1.63 -20.92
C LEU A 271 8.54 1.71 -21.38
N LEU A 272 7.68 1.01 -20.64
CA LEU A 272 6.24 1.04 -20.81
C LEU A 272 5.64 2.02 -19.79
N CYS A 273 4.79 2.95 -20.23
CA CYS A 273 4.07 3.87 -19.37
C CYS A 273 2.58 3.81 -19.64
N VAL A 274 1.83 4.40 -18.72
CA VAL A 274 0.38 4.56 -18.78
C VAL A 274 0.03 5.92 -18.21
N ASN A 275 -1.14 6.43 -18.57
CA ASN A 275 -1.74 7.59 -17.93
C ASN A 275 -2.25 7.22 -16.52
N SER A 276 -1.44 7.53 -15.50
CA SER A 276 -1.76 7.24 -14.10
C SER A 276 -3.10 7.80 -13.64
N THR A 277 -3.53 8.97 -14.14
CA THR A 277 -4.84 9.54 -13.79
C THR A 277 -5.98 8.67 -14.33
N LYS A 278 -5.88 8.17 -15.56
CA LYS A 278 -6.86 7.21 -16.12
C LYS A 278 -6.89 5.92 -15.30
N VAL A 279 -5.72 5.36 -14.96
CA VAL A 279 -5.59 4.15 -14.13
C VAL A 279 -6.34 4.31 -12.80
N TYR A 280 -6.04 5.35 -12.03
CA TYR A 280 -6.68 5.59 -10.73
C TYR A 280 -8.19 5.90 -10.85
N ASN A 281 -8.63 6.54 -11.93
CA ASN A 281 -10.05 6.77 -12.19
C ASN A 281 -10.79 5.45 -12.47
N ILE A 282 -10.21 4.59 -13.31
CA ILE A 282 -10.79 3.28 -13.66
C ILE A 282 -10.83 2.39 -12.41
N VAL A 283 -9.70 2.20 -11.74
CA VAL A 283 -9.61 1.33 -10.56
C VAL A 283 -10.49 1.86 -9.41
N GLY A 284 -10.46 3.17 -9.14
CA GLY A 284 -11.27 3.80 -8.09
C GLY A 284 -12.78 3.91 -8.39
N SER A 285 -13.21 3.54 -9.61
CA SER A 285 -14.63 3.43 -9.95
C SER A 285 -15.26 2.12 -9.47
N VAL A 286 -14.45 1.09 -9.21
CA VAL A 286 -14.91 -0.27 -8.87
C VAL A 286 -14.33 -0.83 -7.57
N LEU A 287 -13.29 -0.19 -7.01
CA LEU A 287 -12.65 -0.59 -5.75
C LEU A 287 -12.66 0.55 -4.73
N GLN A 288 -12.67 0.21 -3.45
CA GLN A 288 -12.48 1.16 -2.33
C GLN A 288 -10.99 1.52 -2.14
N PRO A 289 -10.66 2.63 -1.46
CA PRO A 289 -9.27 3.09 -1.30
C PRO A 289 -8.31 2.06 -0.70
N ASP A 290 -8.73 1.30 0.31
CA ASP A 290 -7.91 0.25 0.93
C ASP A 290 -7.84 -1.04 0.11
N GLN A 291 -8.52 -1.09 -1.05
CA GLN A 291 -8.59 -2.27 -1.90
C GLN A 291 -7.64 -2.20 -3.10
N ARG A 292 -6.68 -1.27 -3.08
CA ARG A 292 -5.81 -0.94 -4.22
C ARG A 292 -4.43 -0.41 -3.80
N ASP A 293 -3.76 -1.11 -2.89
CA ASP A 293 -2.42 -0.75 -2.42
C ASP A 293 -1.35 -0.78 -3.51
N VAL A 294 -1.39 -1.82 -4.35
CA VAL A 294 -0.42 -2.04 -5.43
C VAL A 294 -1.19 -2.23 -6.73
N ILE A 295 -1.07 -1.28 -7.65
CA ILE A 295 -1.73 -1.34 -8.96
C ILE A 295 -0.70 -1.76 -10.02
N ILE A 296 -1.06 -2.78 -10.77
CA ILE A 296 -0.25 -3.39 -11.82
C ILE A 296 -1.06 -3.35 -13.12
N VAL A 297 -0.59 -2.59 -14.10
CA VAL A 297 -1.19 -2.53 -15.43
C VAL A 297 -0.49 -3.50 -16.37
N ILE A 298 -1.28 -4.36 -17.02
CA ILE A 298 -0.79 -5.30 -18.03
C ILE A 298 -1.24 -4.80 -19.40
N SER A 299 -0.29 -4.43 -20.27
CA SER A 299 -0.59 -4.00 -21.63
C SER A 299 -0.67 -5.18 -22.59
N ASN A 300 -1.66 -5.18 -23.48
CA ASN A 300 -1.87 -6.19 -24.52
C ASN A 300 -0.80 -6.09 -25.63
N SER A 301 0.44 -6.45 -25.31
CA SER A 301 1.54 -6.49 -26.27
C SER A 301 2.52 -7.60 -25.92
N THR A 302 3.12 -8.21 -26.95
CA THR A 302 4.22 -9.17 -26.80
C THR A 302 5.59 -8.50 -26.89
N ARG A 303 5.65 -7.18 -27.17
CA ARG A 303 6.90 -6.41 -27.10
C ARG A 303 7.36 -6.38 -25.66
N TYR A 304 8.63 -6.75 -25.45
CA TYR A 304 9.21 -6.77 -24.11
C TYR A 304 9.35 -5.35 -23.56
N GLY A 305 8.71 -5.12 -22.42
CA GLY A 305 8.80 -3.89 -21.66
C GLY A 305 7.94 -3.91 -20.40
N GLY A 306 8.18 -2.92 -19.55
CA GLY A 306 7.60 -2.78 -18.23
C GLY A 306 8.36 -1.71 -17.45
N SER A 307 7.86 -1.40 -16.26
CA SER A 307 8.53 -0.53 -15.30
C SER A 307 7.79 -0.49 -13.97
N GLY A 308 8.51 -0.20 -12.89
CA GLY A 308 7.95 0.06 -11.58
C GLY A 308 7.61 1.53 -11.35
N GLY A 309 7.40 1.83 -10.06
CA GLY A 309 6.97 3.12 -9.58
C GLY A 309 5.59 3.02 -8.94
N GLU A 310 4.90 4.14 -8.85
CA GLU A 310 3.59 4.21 -8.22
C GLU A 310 2.54 3.24 -8.82
N ILE A 311 2.55 3.12 -10.14
CA ILE A 311 1.82 2.09 -10.87
C ILE A 311 2.88 1.26 -11.60
N ALA A 312 2.89 -0.04 -11.33
CA ALA A 312 3.73 -0.96 -12.07
C ALA A 312 3.10 -1.25 -13.43
N THR A 313 3.92 -1.39 -14.45
CA THR A 313 3.48 -1.73 -15.81
C THR A 313 4.26 -2.95 -16.30
N LEU A 314 3.58 -3.81 -17.05
CA LEU A 314 4.23 -4.89 -17.77
C LEU A 314 3.47 -5.23 -19.05
N SER A 315 4.21 -5.77 -20.02
CA SER A 315 3.66 -6.42 -21.22
C SER A 315 3.51 -7.93 -21.00
N MET A 316 3.04 -8.65 -22.02
CA MET A 316 2.89 -10.11 -22.01
C MET A 316 4.12 -10.84 -22.57
N ALA A 317 5.28 -10.21 -22.62
CA ALA A 317 6.54 -10.87 -22.99
C ALA A 317 7.03 -11.82 -21.88
N ASP A 318 7.78 -12.86 -22.24
CA ASP A 318 8.09 -13.99 -21.32
C ASP A 318 8.79 -13.60 -20.01
N GLN A 319 9.61 -12.55 -20.03
CA GLN A 319 10.34 -12.07 -18.85
C GLN A 319 9.68 -10.90 -18.12
N SER A 320 8.52 -10.44 -18.60
CA SER A 320 7.84 -9.31 -18.00
C SER A 320 7.34 -9.61 -16.59
N ILE A 321 7.08 -10.89 -16.27
CA ILE A 321 6.78 -11.31 -14.89
C ILE A 321 8.00 -11.13 -13.98
N GLU A 322 9.19 -11.53 -14.44
CA GLU A 322 10.42 -11.39 -13.65
C GLU A 322 10.77 -9.92 -13.40
N ILE A 323 10.60 -9.06 -14.40
CA ILE A 323 10.70 -7.60 -14.21
C ILE A 323 9.66 -7.13 -13.21
N ALA A 324 8.38 -7.49 -13.38
CA ALA A 324 7.33 -7.01 -12.50
C ALA A 324 7.58 -7.41 -11.03
N LEU A 325 8.15 -8.61 -10.79
CA LEU A 325 8.59 -9.03 -9.46
C LEU A 325 9.72 -8.16 -8.93
N HIS A 326 10.74 -7.84 -9.74
CA HIS A 326 11.82 -6.92 -9.36
C HIS A 326 11.27 -5.52 -9.01
N GLU A 327 10.44 -4.96 -9.87
CA GLU A 327 9.87 -3.62 -9.75
C GLU A 327 8.93 -3.47 -8.54
N ILE A 328 8.28 -4.56 -8.13
CA ILE A 328 7.49 -4.61 -6.91
C ILE A 328 8.37 -4.65 -5.66
N GLY A 329 9.61 -5.15 -5.77
CA GLY A 329 10.66 -4.95 -4.78
C GLY A 329 10.81 -3.48 -4.37
N HIS A 330 10.87 -2.58 -5.34
CA HIS A 330 10.88 -1.14 -5.09
C HIS A 330 9.52 -0.63 -4.63
N THR A 331 8.47 -0.95 -5.40
CA THR A 331 7.15 -0.33 -5.27
C THR A 331 6.49 -0.65 -3.94
N ALA A 332 6.49 -1.92 -3.54
CA ALA A 332 5.82 -2.43 -2.35
C ALA A 332 6.76 -2.58 -1.15
N PHE A 333 8.03 -2.94 -1.39
CA PHE A 333 8.94 -3.38 -0.31
C PHE A 333 10.08 -2.42 0.01
N ALA A 334 10.18 -1.29 -0.72
CA ALA A 334 11.22 -0.27 -0.54
C ALA A 334 12.65 -0.86 -0.52
N LEU A 335 12.88 -1.86 -1.38
CA LEU A 335 14.21 -2.39 -1.63
C LEU A 335 14.95 -1.47 -2.61
N ALA A 336 16.25 -1.34 -2.46
CA ALA A 336 17.12 -0.68 -3.44
C ALA A 336 17.63 -1.69 -4.47
N ASP A 337 18.11 -1.17 -5.59
CA ASP A 337 18.89 -1.95 -6.53
C ASP A 337 20.21 -2.42 -5.95
N GLU A 338 20.54 -3.69 -6.20
CA GLU A 338 21.77 -4.33 -5.74
C GLU A 338 22.83 -4.45 -6.84
N TYR A 339 22.55 -4.01 -8.07
CA TYR A 339 23.57 -3.91 -9.12
C TYR A 339 24.39 -2.62 -9.02
N GLU A 340 25.57 -2.66 -9.61
CA GLU A 340 26.66 -1.71 -9.40
C GLU A 340 26.90 -0.72 -10.55
N TYR A 341 25.95 -0.62 -11.49
CA TYR A 341 26.05 0.21 -12.69
C TYR A 341 24.95 1.28 -12.72
N GLY A 342 25.31 2.52 -13.05
CA GLY A 342 24.40 3.66 -13.12
C GLY A 342 25.00 4.90 -12.46
N THR A 343 24.15 5.83 -12.00
CA THR A 343 24.60 7.04 -11.30
C THR A 343 24.86 6.76 -9.82
N CYS A 344 26.13 6.53 -9.48
CA CYS A 344 26.56 6.31 -8.10
C CYS A 344 26.47 7.59 -7.24
N SER A 345 26.00 7.45 -5.99
CA SER A 345 26.10 8.47 -4.94
C SER A 345 26.49 7.80 -3.62
N THR A 346 27.46 8.36 -2.89
CA THR A 346 27.91 7.86 -1.57
C THR A 346 27.83 8.93 -0.48
N THR A 347 26.95 9.92 -0.64
CA THR A 347 26.87 11.11 0.23
C THR A 347 26.24 10.83 1.59
N SER A 348 25.36 9.85 1.67
CA SER A 348 24.60 9.49 2.87
C SER A 348 24.38 7.99 2.91
N GLU A 349 24.29 7.44 4.13
CA GLU A 349 23.88 6.05 4.32
C GLU A 349 22.49 5.86 3.68
N PRO A 350 22.35 4.93 2.72
CA PRO A 350 21.06 4.58 2.15
C PRO A 350 20.13 4.13 3.25
N THR A 351 18.86 4.00 2.94
CA THR A 351 17.87 3.73 3.98
C THR A 351 17.24 2.36 3.80
N GLU A 352 17.11 1.95 2.54
CA GLU A 352 16.76 0.62 2.09
C GLU A 352 17.62 -0.42 2.81
N VAL A 353 16.97 -1.48 3.28
CA VAL A 353 17.62 -2.42 4.19
C VAL A 353 18.67 -3.30 3.51
N ASN A 354 18.65 -3.36 2.17
CA ASN A 354 19.49 -4.25 1.37
C ASN A 354 20.71 -3.56 0.73
N VAL A 355 21.00 -2.31 1.09
CA VAL A 355 22.22 -1.60 0.67
C VAL A 355 22.80 -0.77 1.83
N SER A 356 24.11 -0.62 1.90
CA SER A 356 24.78 0.18 2.95
C SER A 356 26.12 0.76 2.49
N LEU A 357 26.53 1.91 3.05
CA LEU A 357 27.93 2.39 2.99
C LEU A 357 28.82 1.67 4.01
N ASN A 358 28.23 1.01 5.01
CA ASN A 358 28.97 0.33 6.07
C ASN A 358 29.49 -1.04 5.59
N GLY A 359 30.81 -1.12 5.35
CA GLY A 359 31.50 -2.34 4.96
C GLY A 359 31.89 -3.28 6.11
N THR A 360 31.38 -3.07 7.31
CA THR A 360 31.73 -3.85 8.52
C THR A 360 30.54 -4.65 9.03
N ARG A 361 30.77 -5.61 9.95
CA ARG A 361 29.68 -6.40 10.58
C ARG A 361 28.62 -5.56 11.31
N ALA A 362 28.85 -4.28 11.55
CA ALA A 362 27.85 -3.35 12.07
C ALA A 362 26.86 -2.84 10.98
N VAL A 363 26.89 -3.42 9.78
CA VAL A 363 25.91 -3.17 8.71
C VAL A 363 24.49 -3.52 9.14
N LYS A 364 23.48 -2.99 8.45
CA LYS A 364 22.04 -3.17 8.75
C LYS A 364 21.61 -4.62 8.94
N TRP A 365 22.15 -5.54 8.13
CA TRP A 365 21.87 -6.98 8.19
C TRP A 365 22.96 -7.78 8.94
N GLY A 366 23.81 -7.11 9.73
CA GLY A 366 24.95 -7.73 10.41
C GLY A 366 24.60 -8.95 11.25
N ASN A 367 23.42 -8.93 11.89
CA ASN A 367 22.89 -10.03 12.70
C ASN A 367 22.55 -11.30 11.89
N LEU A 368 22.47 -11.21 10.57
CA LEU A 368 22.23 -12.33 9.66
C LEU A 368 23.54 -12.90 9.08
N ILE A 369 24.68 -12.22 9.27
CA ILE A 369 25.98 -12.69 8.80
C ILE A 369 26.50 -13.76 9.77
N ALA A 370 26.74 -14.97 9.28
CA ALA A 370 27.31 -16.03 10.10
C ALA A 370 28.69 -15.63 10.67
N ALA A 371 29.01 -16.12 11.87
CA ALA A 371 30.23 -15.77 12.59
C ALA A 371 31.51 -16.08 11.79
N ASN A 372 31.48 -17.12 10.94
CA ASN A 372 32.60 -17.57 10.12
C ASN A 372 32.63 -16.96 8.71
N THR A 373 31.64 -16.18 8.29
CA THR A 373 31.64 -15.54 6.96
C THR A 373 32.59 -14.33 6.98
N PRO A 374 33.66 -14.30 6.18
CA PRO A 374 34.58 -13.17 6.12
C PRO A 374 33.89 -11.89 5.63
N VAL A 375 34.36 -10.76 6.16
CA VAL A 375 33.83 -9.42 5.84
C VAL A 375 35.01 -8.48 5.55
N PRO A 376 35.04 -7.78 4.38
CA PRO A 376 34.12 -7.91 3.25
C PRO A 376 34.11 -9.32 2.64
N THR A 377 32.97 -9.73 2.10
CA THR A 377 32.77 -11.07 1.55
C THR A 377 33.14 -11.08 0.07
N GLN A 378 34.02 -12.02 -0.31
CA GLN A 378 34.53 -12.13 -1.68
C GLN A 378 33.49 -12.78 -2.61
N PRO A 379 33.15 -12.17 -3.75
CA PRO A 379 32.31 -12.80 -4.78
C PRO A 379 32.94 -14.09 -5.33
N GLY A 380 32.11 -15.05 -5.73
CA GLY A 380 32.52 -16.33 -6.33
C GLY A 380 33.09 -17.36 -5.36
N VAL A 381 33.22 -17.01 -4.07
CA VAL A 381 33.79 -17.89 -3.03
C VAL A 381 32.69 -18.65 -2.27
N TYR A 382 31.51 -18.05 -2.14
CA TYR A 382 30.40 -18.58 -1.34
C TYR A 382 29.21 -18.93 -2.23
N ALA A 383 28.40 -19.90 -1.80
CA ALA A 383 27.15 -20.20 -2.48
C ALA A 383 26.23 -18.97 -2.46
N ASN A 384 25.53 -18.71 -3.56
CA ASN A 384 24.60 -17.59 -3.63
C ASN A 384 23.51 -17.73 -2.56
N GLY A 385 23.20 -16.63 -1.87
CA GLY A 385 22.33 -16.61 -0.68
C GLY A 385 23.08 -16.63 0.65
N THR A 386 24.41 -16.84 0.65
CA THR A 386 25.24 -16.59 1.84
C THR A 386 25.17 -15.11 2.18
N VAL A 387 24.69 -14.77 3.38
CA VAL A 387 24.60 -13.38 3.83
C VAL A 387 25.97 -12.90 4.27
N GLY A 388 26.46 -11.86 3.60
CA GLY A 388 27.78 -11.28 3.78
C GLY A 388 27.78 -9.78 3.49
N ILE A 389 28.94 -9.25 3.13
CA ILE A 389 29.12 -7.85 2.73
C ILE A 389 29.83 -7.82 1.39
N PHE A 390 29.06 -7.86 0.30
CA PHE A 390 29.60 -7.90 -1.06
C PHE A 390 29.71 -6.47 -1.59
N GLN A 391 30.90 -6.08 -2.04
CA GLN A 391 31.12 -4.76 -2.62
C GLN A 391 30.38 -4.61 -3.96
N GLY A 392 29.77 -3.45 -4.18
CA GLY A 392 28.99 -3.13 -5.36
C GLY A 392 27.50 -3.19 -5.07
N ALA A 393 26.80 -2.05 -5.11
CA ALA A 393 25.35 -1.95 -4.91
C ALA A 393 24.85 -0.54 -5.26
N GLN A 394 23.56 -0.40 -5.55
CA GLN A 394 22.87 0.87 -5.81
C GLN A 394 23.71 1.79 -6.71
N TYR A 395 24.08 1.23 -7.86
CA TYR A 395 24.79 1.90 -8.96
C TYR A 395 26.26 2.24 -8.68
N CYS A 396 26.78 1.88 -7.51
CA CYS A 396 28.16 2.11 -7.10
C CYS A 396 28.98 0.82 -7.17
N ALA A 397 30.01 0.78 -8.01
CA ALA A 397 31.00 -0.32 -8.07
C ALA A 397 31.87 -0.44 -6.80
N ALA A 398 31.98 0.63 -6.01
CA ALA A 398 32.71 0.67 -4.75
C ALA A 398 32.04 1.62 -3.77
N GLY A 399 32.30 1.44 -2.47
CA GLY A 399 31.77 2.31 -1.41
C GLY A 399 30.34 1.99 -0.94
N LYS A 400 29.61 1.13 -1.67
CA LYS A 400 28.35 0.52 -1.24
C LYS A 400 28.44 -1.00 -1.26
N TYR A 401 27.64 -1.62 -0.39
CA TYR A 401 27.62 -3.06 -0.19
C TYR A 401 26.19 -3.61 -0.25
N ARG A 402 26.07 -4.84 -0.76
CA ARG A 402 24.84 -5.63 -0.80
C ARG A 402 24.96 -6.89 0.08
N PRO A 403 23.84 -7.48 0.53
CA PRO A 403 23.84 -8.56 1.51
C PRO A 403 24.19 -9.94 0.94
N THR A 404 23.97 -10.17 -0.35
CA THR A 404 24.24 -11.46 -1.00
C THR A 404 24.94 -11.24 -2.32
N GLU A 405 25.63 -12.27 -2.83
CA GLU A 405 26.37 -12.13 -4.09
C GLU A 405 25.45 -11.75 -5.25
N ASN A 406 24.28 -12.38 -5.35
CA ASN A 406 23.25 -12.03 -6.33
C ASN A 406 21.84 -12.25 -5.76
N SER A 407 20.90 -11.38 -6.12
CA SER A 407 19.50 -11.48 -5.72
C SER A 407 18.60 -11.01 -6.87
N ARG A 408 17.29 -11.18 -6.71
CA ARG A 408 16.29 -10.60 -7.62
C ARG A 408 16.47 -9.08 -7.82
N MET A 409 16.94 -8.36 -6.79
CA MET A 409 17.21 -6.92 -6.86
C MET A 409 18.52 -6.59 -7.59
N ARG A 410 19.27 -7.59 -8.06
CA ARG A 410 20.48 -7.42 -8.88
C ARG A 410 20.35 -8.03 -10.27
N THR A 411 19.76 -9.22 -10.38
CA THR A 411 19.57 -9.94 -11.65
C THR A 411 18.22 -10.65 -11.65
N LEU A 412 17.46 -10.54 -12.74
CA LEU A 412 16.17 -11.22 -12.89
C LEU A 412 16.32 -12.75 -12.82
N GLY A 413 15.30 -13.45 -12.31
CA GLY A 413 15.30 -14.91 -12.17
C GLY A 413 16.07 -15.46 -10.97
N TYR A 414 16.75 -14.61 -10.18
CA TYR A 414 17.39 -15.01 -8.94
C TYR A 414 16.43 -14.94 -7.74
N PRO A 415 16.66 -15.74 -6.67
CA PRO A 415 15.90 -15.61 -5.43
C PRO A 415 16.08 -14.24 -4.74
N TRP A 416 15.15 -13.90 -3.85
CA TRP A 416 15.19 -12.66 -3.06
C TRP A 416 16.28 -12.67 -1.99
N HIS A 417 16.44 -13.81 -1.31
CA HIS A 417 17.32 -14.05 -0.16
C HIS A 417 16.95 -13.30 1.12
N ALA A 418 17.52 -13.77 2.23
CA ALA A 418 17.03 -13.53 3.59
C ALA A 418 16.83 -12.04 3.97
N VAL A 419 17.68 -11.13 3.48
CA VAL A 419 17.57 -9.69 3.79
C VAL A 419 16.36 -9.07 3.08
N ASN A 420 16.20 -9.33 1.78
CA ASN A 420 15.06 -8.85 0.99
C ASN A 420 13.76 -9.49 1.46
N GLU A 421 13.75 -10.80 1.72
CA GLU A 421 12.60 -11.50 2.28
C GLU A 421 12.20 -10.97 3.67
N GLY A 422 13.18 -10.58 4.48
CA GLY A 422 12.96 -9.91 5.76
C GLY A 422 12.26 -8.56 5.60
N ALA A 423 12.68 -7.77 4.62
CA ALA A 423 12.04 -6.50 4.29
C ALA A 423 10.57 -6.71 3.88
N VAL A 424 10.33 -7.70 3.01
CA VAL A 424 8.98 -8.06 2.55
C VAL A 424 8.08 -8.44 3.73
N ARG A 425 8.56 -9.32 4.63
CA ARG A 425 7.82 -9.70 5.84
C ARG A 425 7.50 -8.50 6.73
N ASN A 426 8.45 -7.57 6.88
CA ASN A 426 8.24 -6.36 7.67
C ASN A 426 7.16 -5.46 7.05
N VAL A 427 7.07 -5.38 5.72
CA VAL A 427 6.00 -4.64 5.05
C VAL A 427 4.65 -5.30 5.26
N PHE A 428 4.53 -6.62 5.04
CA PHE A 428 3.26 -7.32 5.31
C PHE A 428 2.83 -7.17 6.78
N ALA A 429 3.78 -7.15 7.72
CA ALA A 429 3.49 -6.91 9.13
C ALA A 429 2.92 -5.50 9.42
N LYS A 430 3.18 -4.49 8.56
CA LYS A 430 2.58 -3.15 8.67
C LYS A 430 1.08 -3.17 8.37
N TYR A 431 0.63 -4.05 7.47
CA TYR A 431 -0.79 -4.23 7.15
C TYR A 431 -1.55 -4.94 8.26
N THR A 432 -0.95 -5.96 8.87
CA THR A 432 -1.61 -6.68 9.97
C THR A 432 -1.63 -5.91 11.29
N GLY A 433 -0.91 -4.77 11.37
CA GLY A 433 -0.47 -4.20 12.63
C GLY A 433 0.42 -5.17 13.43
N PRO A 434 0.88 -4.81 14.64
CA PRO A 434 1.31 -5.81 15.61
C PRO A 434 0.26 -6.91 15.67
N ALA A 435 0.65 -8.17 15.40
CA ALA A 435 -0.29 -9.28 15.35
C ALA A 435 -1.24 -9.24 16.55
N GLY A 436 -2.51 -8.96 16.28
CA GLY A 436 -3.52 -8.94 17.33
C GLY A 436 -3.55 -10.29 18.03
N VAL A 437 -3.70 -10.26 19.35
CA VAL A 437 -3.94 -11.48 20.12
C VAL A 437 -5.32 -12.00 19.71
N THR A 438 -5.37 -13.23 19.23
CA THR A 438 -6.64 -13.92 18.93
C THR A 438 -7.08 -14.71 20.15
N GLN A 439 -8.31 -14.48 20.57
CA GLN A 439 -8.98 -15.21 21.65
C GLN A 439 -10.32 -15.73 21.15
N THR A 440 -10.55 -17.03 21.31
CA THR A 440 -11.82 -17.69 21.00
C THR A 440 -12.58 -18.05 22.27
N GLY A 441 -13.90 -18.15 22.18
CA GLY A 441 -14.74 -18.63 23.27
C GLY A 441 -16.14 -18.99 22.80
N THR A 442 -17.03 -19.36 23.73
CA THR A 442 -18.43 -19.64 23.45
C THR A 442 -19.28 -18.86 24.43
N LEU A 443 -20.31 -18.16 23.93
CA LEU A 443 -21.27 -17.43 24.75
C LEU A 443 -22.64 -18.10 24.70
N ALA A 444 -23.29 -18.20 25.86
CA ALA A 444 -24.73 -18.42 25.95
C ALA A 444 -25.48 -17.11 25.65
N SER A 445 -26.77 -17.21 25.33
CA SER A 445 -27.61 -16.02 25.10
C SER A 445 -27.60 -15.10 26.33
N GLY A 446 -27.28 -13.82 26.12
CA GLY A 446 -27.13 -12.84 27.21
C GLY A 446 -25.79 -12.92 27.96
N GLY A 447 -24.91 -13.86 27.61
CA GLY A 447 -23.60 -14.05 28.22
C GLY A 447 -22.57 -13.02 27.78
N SER A 448 -21.44 -12.93 28.49
CA SER A 448 -20.30 -12.10 28.10
C SER A 448 -18.97 -12.74 28.48
N ALA A 449 -17.91 -12.34 27.79
CA ALA A 449 -16.54 -12.76 28.07
C ALA A 449 -15.56 -11.60 27.87
N ASN A 450 -14.57 -11.48 28.75
CA ASN A 450 -13.54 -10.45 28.67
C ASN A 450 -12.30 -10.97 27.92
N ALA A 451 -11.57 -10.05 27.30
CA ALA A 451 -10.28 -10.29 26.69
C ALA A 451 -9.25 -9.24 27.19
N PRO A 452 -8.06 -9.67 27.65
CA PRO A 452 -7.58 -11.06 27.70
C PRO A 452 -8.37 -11.94 28.69
N SER A 453 -8.52 -13.24 28.39
CA SER A 453 -9.12 -14.23 29.30
C SER A 453 -8.16 -14.66 30.41
N ALA A 454 -6.86 -14.46 30.20
CA ALA A 454 -5.84 -14.72 31.20
C ALA A 454 -5.95 -13.71 32.36
N SER A 455 -5.83 -14.20 33.59
CA SER A 455 -5.76 -13.36 34.79
C SER A 455 -4.63 -12.33 34.66
N PRO A 456 -4.88 -11.02 34.92
CA PRO A 456 -5.99 -10.47 35.69
C PRO A 456 -7.23 -10.05 34.87
N GLY A 457 -7.31 -10.41 33.59
CA GLY A 457 -8.45 -10.06 32.71
C GLY A 457 -8.34 -8.70 32.03
N TYR A 458 -7.17 -8.06 32.11
CA TYR A 458 -6.85 -6.76 31.51
C TYR A 458 -5.33 -6.65 31.26
N VAL A 459 -4.91 -5.67 30.45
CA VAL A 459 -3.49 -5.36 30.21
C VAL A 459 -3.16 -3.92 30.58
N SER A 460 -1.88 -3.65 30.85
CA SER A 460 -1.31 -2.31 30.72
C SER A 460 -0.97 -2.07 29.25
N ALA A 461 -1.46 -0.97 28.68
CA ALA A 461 -1.23 -0.58 27.30
C ALA A 461 -0.61 0.82 27.22
N ALA A 462 0.23 1.04 26.20
CA ALA A 462 0.75 2.36 25.87
C ALA A 462 -0.33 3.25 25.23
N ALA A 463 0.00 4.53 25.04
CA ALA A 463 -0.84 5.40 24.22
C ALA A 463 -0.73 4.99 22.74
N GLY A 464 -1.84 5.00 22.01
CA GLY A 464 -1.88 4.62 20.60
C GLY A 464 -3.22 4.06 20.18
N THR A 465 -3.24 3.44 19.00
CA THR A 465 -4.46 2.89 18.40
C THR A 465 -4.70 1.45 18.85
N PHE A 466 -5.82 1.25 19.55
CA PHE A 466 -6.38 -0.04 19.92
C PHE A 466 -7.25 -0.53 18.75
N THR A 467 -7.05 -1.76 18.31
CA THR A 467 -7.88 -2.37 17.26
C THR A 467 -8.47 -3.69 17.73
N LEU A 468 -9.74 -3.92 17.47
CA LEU A 468 -10.46 -5.13 17.85
C LEU A 468 -11.39 -5.56 16.72
N GLN A 469 -11.47 -6.86 16.45
CA GLN A 469 -12.36 -7.46 15.46
C GLN A 469 -12.99 -8.73 16.04
N LEU A 470 -14.32 -8.74 16.10
CA LEU A 470 -15.13 -9.86 16.57
C LEU A 470 -15.82 -10.52 15.38
N THR A 471 -15.84 -11.85 15.39
CA THR A 471 -16.68 -12.67 14.53
C THR A 471 -17.39 -13.72 15.38
N GLY A 472 -18.65 -14.01 15.06
CA GLY A 472 -19.47 -15.03 15.69
C GLY A 472 -20.46 -15.65 14.70
N PRO A 473 -21.39 -16.48 15.17
CA PRO A 473 -22.27 -17.25 14.29
C PRO A 473 -23.20 -16.37 13.45
N ALA A 474 -23.64 -16.89 12.30
CA ALA A 474 -24.69 -16.25 11.52
C ALA A 474 -26.05 -16.38 12.25
N GLY A 475 -26.86 -15.31 12.21
CA GLY A 475 -28.17 -15.28 12.87
C GLY A 475 -28.12 -15.00 14.38
N THR A 476 -26.97 -14.62 14.91
CA THR A 476 -26.80 -14.14 16.29
C THR A 476 -26.35 -12.68 16.31
N ASP A 477 -26.44 -12.05 17.48
CA ASP A 477 -26.15 -10.64 17.71
C ASP A 477 -25.16 -10.53 18.88
N PHE A 478 -23.88 -10.32 18.56
CA PHE A 478 -22.81 -10.25 19.56
C PHE A 478 -22.15 -8.87 19.48
N ASP A 479 -22.20 -8.12 20.57
CA ASP A 479 -21.62 -6.79 20.73
C ASP A 479 -20.15 -6.86 21.19
N LEU A 480 -19.40 -5.81 20.87
CA LEU A 480 -18.01 -5.62 21.27
C LEU A 480 -17.83 -4.30 22.02
N TYR A 481 -17.11 -4.35 23.14
CA TYR A 481 -16.83 -3.20 23.99
C TYR A 481 -15.34 -3.10 24.35
N LEU A 482 -14.84 -1.89 24.51
CA LEU A 482 -13.52 -1.60 25.07
C LEU A 482 -13.67 -0.79 26.35
N TYR A 483 -13.01 -1.23 27.42
CA TYR A 483 -13.00 -0.58 28.73
C TYR A 483 -11.60 -0.09 29.10
N LYS A 484 -11.54 1.06 29.75
CA LYS A 484 -10.32 1.65 30.34
C LYS A 484 -10.51 1.89 31.83
N TYR A 485 -9.49 1.62 32.63
CA TYR A 485 -9.49 1.95 34.05
C TYR A 485 -9.26 3.45 34.28
N SER A 486 -10.16 4.11 35.01
CA SER A 486 -10.08 5.54 35.33
C SER A 486 -9.22 5.86 36.56
N GLY A 487 -8.79 4.84 37.31
CA GLY A 487 -8.20 4.98 38.64
C GLY A 487 -9.13 4.51 39.76
N SER A 488 -10.45 4.52 39.53
CA SER A 488 -11.46 4.07 40.50
C SER A 488 -12.53 3.13 39.90
N ALA A 489 -12.69 3.11 38.58
CA ALA A 489 -13.68 2.28 37.90
C ALA A 489 -13.24 1.92 36.47
N TRP A 490 -13.85 0.89 35.91
CA TRP A 490 -13.74 0.59 34.48
C TRP A 490 -14.79 1.37 33.71
N VAL A 491 -14.34 2.18 32.76
CA VAL A 491 -15.19 3.04 31.92
C VAL A 491 -15.16 2.51 30.50
N LYS A 492 -16.33 2.32 29.90
CA LYS A 492 -16.45 1.98 28.48
C LYS A 492 -15.99 3.16 27.63
N VAL A 493 -14.94 2.96 26.86
CA VAL A 493 -14.31 4.00 26.02
C VAL A 493 -14.61 3.84 24.54
N ALA A 494 -15.01 2.65 24.11
CA ALA A 494 -15.50 2.39 22.75
C ALA A 494 -16.48 1.20 22.73
N ALA A 495 -17.33 1.14 21.71
CA ALA A 495 -18.33 0.09 21.50
C ALA A 495 -18.60 -0.10 20.01
N SER A 496 -18.99 -1.32 19.63
CA SER A 496 -19.57 -1.68 18.35
C SER A 496 -20.73 -2.63 18.65
N GLU A 497 -21.94 -2.21 18.29
CA GLU A 497 -23.23 -2.83 18.70
C GLU A 497 -24.13 -3.02 17.46
N GLY A 498 -23.57 -3.62 16.40
CA GLY A 498 -24.32 -3.98 15.20
C GLY A 498 -25.33 -5.10 15.46
N GLN A 499 -26.28 -5.32 14.54
CA GLN A 499 -27.32 -6.36 14.70
C GLN A 499 -26.83 -7.78 14.33
N THR A 500 -25.51 -7.99 14.28
CA THR A 500 -24.89 -9.24 13.85
C THR A 500 -23.80 -9.64 14.83
N SER A 501 -23.11 -10.75 14.58
CA SER A 501 -21.93 -11.12 15.38
C SER A 501 -20.61 -10.72 14.73
N THR A 502 -20.60 -9.70 13.86
CA THR A 502 -19.39 -9.17 13.22
C THR A 502 -19.20 -7.72 13.64
N GLU A 503 -18.27 -7.48 14.57
CA GLU A 503 -18.06 -6.16 15.18
C GLU A 503 -16.61 -5.73 15.07
N SER A 504 -16.36 -4.41 15.07
CA SER A 504 -14.98 -3.90 15.08
C SER A 504 -14.84 -2.58 15.83
N ILE A 505 -13.71 -2.40 16.51
CA ILE A 505 -13.37 -1.15 17.21
C ILE A 505 -11.99 -0.70 16.74
N SER A 506 -11.87 0.59 16.41
CA SER A 506 -10.60 1.31 16.29
C SER A 506 -10.64 2.52 17.22
N TYR A 507 -9.79 2.56 18.23
CA TYR A 507 -9.83 3.57 19.29
C TYR A 507 -8.44 4.13 19.58
N ASN A 508 -8.26 5.45 19.46
CA ASN A 508 -7.02 6.10 19.87
C ASN A 508 -7.07 6.43 21.37
N GLY A 509 -6.33 5.65 22.16
CA GLY A 509 -6.37 5.70 23.62
C GLY A 509 -5.06 6.21 24.22
N THR A 510 -5.15 6.77 25.43
CA THR A 510 -3.95 7.11 26.22
C THR A 510 -3.39 5.86 26.91
N ALA A 511 -2.17 5.93 27.43
CA ALA A 511 -1.63 4.87 28.27
C ALA A 511 -2.52 4.59 29.49
N GLY A 512 -2.59 3.33 29.92
CA GLY A 512 -3.41 2.90 31.05
C GLY A 512 -3.77 1.42 31.00
N TYR A 513 -4.71 1.00 31.85
CA TYR A 513 -5.20 -0.38 31.87
C TYR A 513 -6.46 -0.54 31.03
N TYR A 514 -6.51 -1.60 30.22
CA TYR A 514 -7.59 -1.87 29.27
C TYR A 514 -8.01 -3.34 29.25
N TYR A 515 -9.30 -3.59 28.97
CA TYR A 515 -9.81 -4.89 28.54
C TYR A 515 -10.93 -4.72 27.51
N ALA A 516 -11.15 -5.74 26.70
CA ALA A 516 -12.29 -5.84 25.79
C ALA A 516 -13.36 -6.78 26.34
N GLN A 517 -14.62 -6.56 25.98
CA GLN A 517 -15.70 -7.47 26.31
C GLN A 517 -16.51 -7.82 25.07
N VAL A 518 -16.74 -9.11 24.86
CA VAL A 518 -17.71 -9.65 23.91
C VAL A 518 -18.97 -9.96 24.67
N LYS A 519 -20.12 -9.52 24.17
CA LYS A 519 -21.42 -9.75 24.81
C LYS A 519 -22.41 -10.32 23.80
N SER A 520 -23.13 -11.38 24.16
CA SER A 520 -24.27 -11.84 23.38
C SER A 520 -25.48 -10.98 23.73
N TYR A 521 -25.93 -10.17 22.77
CA TYR A 521 -27.22 -9.48 22.86
C TYR A 521 -28.37 -10.45 22.56
N SER A 522 -28.22 -11.26 21.51
CA SER A 522 -29.15 -12.35 21.20
C SER A 522 -28.46 -13.56 20.55
N GLY A 523 -28.97 -14.77 20.84
CA GLY A 523 -28.42 -16.03 20.34
C GLY A 523 -27.19 -16.52 21.09
N SER A 524 -26.69 -17.69 20.74
CA SER A 524 -25.54 -18.34 21.40
C SER A 524 -24.60 -18.97 20.39
N GLY A 525 -23.33 -19.16 20.79
CA GLY A 525 -22.37 -19.88 19.98
C GLY A 525 -20.94 -19.39 20.15
N ALA A 526 -20.06 -19.93 19.30
CA ALA A 526 -18.63 -19.68 19.34
C ALA A 526 -18.29 -18.31 18.72
N TYR A 527 -17.37 -17.58 19.34
CA TYR A 527 -16.83 -16.33 18.84
C TYR A 527 -15.31 -16.40 18.68
N THR A 528 -14.79 -15.57 17.78
CA THR A 528 -13.37 -15.25 17.64
C THR A 528 -13.19 -13.75 17.76
N LEU A 529 -12.40 -13.31 18.75
CA LEU A 529 -11.99 -11.92 18.93
C LEU A 529 -10.50 -11.80 18.64
N THR A 530 -10.13 -10.95 17.68
CA THR A 530 -8.76 -10.52 17.47
C THR A 530 -8.61 -9.11 18.04
N TYR A 531 -7.63 -8.86 18.91
CA TYR A 531 -7.41 -7.54 19.49
C TYR A 531 -5.93 -7.18 19.56
N ASN A 532 -5.60 -5.94 19.25
CA ASN A 532 -4.26 -5.38 19.39
C ASN A 532 -4.33 -4.14 20.30
N PHE A 533 -3.63 -4.23 21.42
CA PHE A 533 -3.47 -3.16 22.38
C PHE A 533 -2.04 -2.61 22.26
N PRO A 534 -1.86 -1.27 22.14
CA PRO A 534 -0.53 -0.66 22.05
C PRO A 534 0.38 -1.11 23.19
N LYS A 535 1.64 -1.42 22.88
CA LYS A 535 2.66 -1.84 23.85
C LYS A 535 3.60 -0.72 24.23
#